data_AF-A0A9R1WEU9-F1
#
_entry.id   AF-A0A9R1WEU9-F1
#
_cell.length_a   1.000
_cell.length_b   1.000
_cell.length_c   1.000
_cell.angle_alpha   90.00
_cell.angle_beta   90.00
_cell.angle_gamma   90.00
#
_symmetry.space_group_name_H-M   'P 1'
#
loop_
_entity.id
_entity.type
_entity.pdbx_description
1 polymer ?
#
loop_
_entity_poly.entity_id
_entity_poly.type
_entity_poly.pdbx_seq_one_letter_code
_entity_poly.pdbx_strand_id
1 'polypeptide(L)'
;MVFMLRGFTWKVFFPTCELFGHVIDCWSQVLNLDESKHAPESPLRVYCKTDVTNSYLESDLTESQRKDKFIENLVLSIEDMDAILCFVGLKEYIVDYLKSHNHPKAEMFSHVMPHRLEMPWRTINNSIDCGMFTMRHMETYMGGSMNEFKAGFKNESSTQDDQLVKLRTKYLYKIVTHEYNVQKDYVLQKVDEFHKIPSRQRSQLLAIAKEQIHMRLDDLS
;
A
#
# COMPACT_ATOMS: atom_id res chain seq x y z
N MET A 1 -0.69 17.10 13.79
CA MET A 1 -0.58 15.64 13.51
C MET A 1 -1.66 14.87 14.28
N VAL A 2 -2.94 14.92 13.86
CA VAL A 2 -4.10 14.36 14.63
C VAL A 2 -5.15 13.66 13.73
N PHE A 3 -4.83 13.41 12.45
CA PHE A 3 -5.85 13.07 11.44
C PHE A 3 -6.08 11.58 11.16
N MET A 4 -5.18 10.69 11.59
CA MET A 4 -5.08 9.32 11.04
C MET A 4 -6.37 8.47 11.11
N LEU A 5 -7.26 8.67 12.09
CA LEU A 5 -8.55 7.93 12.18
C LEU A 5 -9.81 8.74 11.85
N ARG A 6 -9.78 10.08 11.77
CA ARG A 6 -10.99 10.88 11.47
C ARG A 6 -11.23 10.99 9.96
N GLY A 7 -11.51 9.85 9.34
CA GLY A 7 -11.82 9.71 7.91
C GLY A 7 -11.65 8.28 7.38
N PHE A 8 -10.86 7.44 8.07
CA PHE A 8 -10.57 6.07 7.64
C PHE A 8 -11.81 5.16 7.68
N THR A 9 -12.32 4.81 6.51
CA THR A 9 -13.45 3.88 6.36
C THR A 9 -12.92 2.45 6.27
N TRP A 10 -12.62 1.83 7.40
CA TRP A 10 -12.08 0.45 7.49
C TRP A 10 -12.89 -0.62 6.74
N LYS A 11 -14.14 -0.34 6.34
CA LYS A 11 -14.96 -1.19 5.47
C LYS A 11 -14.25 -1.54 4.15
N VAL A 12 -13.33 -0.70 3.66
CA VAL A 12 -12.52 -0.97 2.44
C VAL A 12 -11.82 -2.33 2.47
N PHE A 13 -11.50 -2.88 3.64
CA PHE A 13 -10.93 -4.23 3.77
C PHE A 13 -11.95 -5.37 3.59
N PHE A 14 -13.25 -5.10 3.37
CA PHE A 14 -14.21 -6.13 2.99
C PHE A 14 -13.93 -6.61 1.55
N PRO A 15 -14.12 -7.91 1.23
CA PRO A 15 -13.65 -8.46 -0.04
C PRO A 15 -14.25 -7.83 -1.31
N THR A 16 -15.46 -7.28 -1.21
CA THR A 16 -16.17 -6.60 -2.30
C THR A 16 -15.81 -5.12 -2.47
N CYS A 17 -14.94 -4.57 -1.63
CA CYS A 17 -14.62 -3.15 -1.61
C CYS A 17 -13.23 -2.86 -2.19
N GLU A 18 -13.16 -1.82 -3.02
CA GLU A 18 -11.90 -1.29 -3.52
C GLU A 18 -11.08 -0.65 -2.38
N LEU A 19 -9.75 -0.81 -2.43
CA LEU A 19 -8.84 -0.14 -1.51
C LEU A 19 -8.46 1.25 -2.03
N PHE A 20 -9.02 2.29 -1.40
CA PHE A 20 -8.65 3.67 -1.67
C PHE A 20 -7.17 3.96 -1.35
N GLY A 21 -6.57 4.90 -2.10
CA GLY A 21 -5.13 5.24 -2.02
C GLY A 21 -4.62 5.51 -0.61
N HIS A 22 -5.41 6.18 0.24
CA HIS A 22 -5.04 6.45 1.64
C HIS A 22 -4.69 5.18 2.45
N VAL A 23 -5.28 4.02 2.13
CA VAL A 23 -4.95 2.74 2.76
C VAL A 23 -3.55 2.28 2.35
N ILE A 24 -3.19 2.49 1.09
CA ILE A 24 -1.85 2.19 0.54
C ILE A 24 -0.82 3.17 1.14
N ASP A 25 -1.19 4.42 1.40
CA ASP A 25 -0.33 5.41 2.06
C ASP A 25 -0.04 5.07 3.53
N CYS A 26 -1.04 4.59 4.27
CA CYS A 26 -0.81 4.04 5.61
C CYS A 26 0.00 2.73 5.57
N TRP A 27 -0.10 1.95 4.49
CA TRP A 27 0.71 0.75 4.31
C TRP A 27 2.17 1.06 3.99
N SER A 28 2.44 2.06 3.16
CA SER A 28 3.81 2.51 2.88
C SER A 28 4.47 3.06 4.14
N GLN A 29 3.76 3.82 4.97
CA GLN A 29 4.23 4.27 6.29
C GLN A 29 4.51 3.10 7.25
N VAL A 30 3.63 2.09 7.30
CA VAL A 30 3.85 0.86 8.10
C VAL A 30 5.08 0.09 7.63
N LEU A 31 5.31 0.00 6.33
CA LEU A 31 6.49 -0.69 5.78
C LEU A 31 7.78 0.12 5.92
N ASN A 32 7.77 1.44 5.74
CA ASN A 32 8.94 2.31 5.96
C ASN A 32 9.44 2.23 7.41
N LEU A 33 8.52 2.26 8.39
CA LEU A 33 8.90 2.13 9.80
C LEU A 33 9.43 0.72 10.11
N ASP A 34 8.94 -0.33 9.47
CA ASP A 34 9.54 -1.67 9.63
C ASP A 34 10.91 -1.79 8.96
N GLU A 35 11.10 -1.20 7.77
CA GLU A 35 12.40 -1.20 7.08
C GLU A 35 13.48 -0.44 7.88
N SER A 36 13.11 0.63 8.60
CA SER A 36 14.04 1.36 9.48
C SER A 36 14.59 0.53 10.66
N LYS A 37 14.03 -0.66 10.91
CA LYS A 37 14.48 -1.64 11.92
C LYS A 37 15.27 -2.80 11.32
N HIS A 38 15.38 -2.89 9.99
CA HIS A 38 16.20 -3.91 9.34
C HIS A 38 17.68 -3.67 9.63
N ALA A 39 18.48 -4.74 9.51
CA ALA A 39 19.92 -4.66 9.72
C ALA A 39 20.58 -3.78 8.64
N PRO A 40 21.63 -2.99 8.95
CA PRO A 40 22.22 -2.02 8.01
C PRO A 40 22.78 -2.62 6.70
N GLU A 41 23.06 -3.92 6.68
CA GLU A 41 23.46 -4.70 5.49
C GLU A 41 22.29 -5.15 4.60
N SER A 42 21.04 -4.95 5.03
CA SER A 42 19.85 -5.21 4.24
C SER A 42 19.76 -4.21 3.06
N PRO A 43 19.34 -4.63 1.86
CA PRO A 43 19.03 -3.69 0.79
C PRO A 43 17.91 -2.72 1.23
N LEU A 44 18.21 -1.43 1.26
CA LEU A 44 17.23 -0.39 1.61
C LEU A 44 16.10 -0.35 0.59
N ARG A 45 14.86 -0.24 1.07
CA ARG A 45 13.65 -0.07 0.26
C ARG A 45 12.82 1.09 0.84
N VAL A 46 12.36 1.99 -0.02
CA VAL A 46 11.46 3.09 0.37
C VAL A 46 10.13 2.94 -0.35
N TYR A 47 9.05 3.04 0.43
CA TYR A 47 7.69 2.94 -0.04
C TYR A 47 7.08 4.34 -0.13
N CYS A 48 6.84 4.80 -1.36
CA CYS A 48 6.19 6.08 -1.62
C CYS A 48 4.69 6.06 -1.27
N LYS A 49 4.11 7.25 -1.10
CA LYS A 49 2.66 7.47 -1.07
C LYS A 49 2.09 7.50 -2.49
N THR A 50 0.81 7.17 -2.64
CA THR A 50 0.07 7.21 -3.92
C THR A 50 0.07 8.61 -4.55
N ASP A 51 0.13 9.68 -3.75
CA ASP A 51 0.25 11.06 -4.24
C ASP A 51 1.48 11.33 -5.10
N VAL A 52 2.57 10.57 -4.90
CA VAL A 52 3.75 10.60 -5.78
C VAL A 52 3.38 10.20 -7.22
N THR A 53 2.42 9.28 -7.38
CA THR A 53 1.92 8.82 -8.69
C THR A 53 0.63 9.52 -9.15
N ASN A 54 -0.18 10.08 -8.25
CA ASN A 54 -1.44 10.75 -8.60
C ASN A 54 -1.22 12.01 -9.44
N SER A 55 -0.09 12.71 -9.25
CA SER A 55 0.31 13.88 -10.05
C SER A 55 0.43 13.60 -11.55
N TYR A 56 0.56 12.33 -11.96
CA TYR A 56 0.57 11.93 -13.37
C TYR A 56 -0.82 11.85 -14.00
N LEU A 57 -1.87 11.68 -13.20
CA LEU A 57 -3.25 11.51 -13.67
C LEU A 57 -4.01 12.84 -13.81
N GLU A 58 -3.43 13.94 -13.34
CA GLU A 58 -3.99 15.29 -13.46
C GLU A 58 -3.89 15.77 -14.91
N SER A 59 -5.00 15.63 -15.65
CA SER A 59 -5.16 16.03 -17.05
C SER A 59 -4.85 17.50 -17.31
N ASP A 60 -5.23 18.34 -16.36
CA ASP A 60 -5.32 19.80 -16.52
C ASP A 60 -3.96 20.50 -16.35
N LEU A 61 -2.92 19.76 -15.97
CA LEU A 61 -1.55 20.23 -15.85
C LEU A 61 -0.77 20.04 -17.16
N THR A 62 0.13 20.97 -17.46
CA THR A 62 1.16 20.78 -18.50
C THR A 62 2.16 19.69 -18.10
N GLU A 63 2.91 19.18 -19.07
CA GLU A 63 3.99 18.20 -18.77
C GLU A 63 4.99 18.75 -17.75
N SER A 64 5.39 20.03 -17.86
CA SER A 64 6.30 20.69 -16.90
C SER A 64 5.75 20.62 -15.47
N GLN A 65 4.51 21.08 -15.27
CA GLN A 65 3.88 21.11 -13.95
C GLN A 65 3.73 19.71 -13.35
N ARG A 66 3.54 18.67 -14.17
CA ARG A 66 3.56 17.27 -13.69
C ARG A 66 4.97 16.79 -13.29
N LYS A 67 6.05 17.29 -13.91
CA LYS A 67 7.43 17.03 -13.42
C LYS A 67 7.65 17.69 -12.07
N ASP A 68 7.30 18.97 -11.97
CA ASP A 68 7.52 19.79 -10.78
C ASP A 68 6.76 19.21 -9.57
N LYS A 69 5.46 18.91 -9.75
CA LYS A 69 4.62 18.29 -8.72
C LYS A 69 5.02 16.85 -8.37
N PHE A 70 5.55 16.09 -9.34
CA PHE A 70 6.15 14.78 -9.04
C PHE A 70 7.40 14.93 -8.17
N ILE A 71 8.31 15.85 -8.52
CA ILE A 71 9.54 16.10 -7.76
C ILE A 71 9.20 16.57 -6.34
N GLU A 72 8.23 17.48 -6.19
CA GLU A 72 7.72 17.91 -4.88
C GLU A 72 7.16 16.74 -4.06
N ASN A 73 6.21 15.97 -4.60
CA ASN A 73 5.60 14.85 -3.89
C ASN A 73 6.61 13.72 -3.57
N LEU A 74 7.59 13.50 -4.47
CA LEU A 74 8.68 12.55 -4.28
C LEU A 74 9.62 13.02 -3.16
N VAL A 75 10.01 14.30 -3.14
CA VAL A 75 10.81 14.90 -2.05
C VAL A 75 10.05 14.80 -0.72
N LEU A 76 8.77 15.15 -0.67
CA LEU A 76 7.89 14.96 0.50
C LEU A 76 7.62 13.48 0.88
N SER A 77 8.20 12.54 0.14
CA SER A 77 8.21 11.10 0.44
C SER A 77 9.62 10.53 0.64
N ILE A 78 10.68 11.32 0.37
CA ILE A 78 12.10 10.97 0.52
C ILE A 78 12.78 11.74 1.66
N GLU A 79 12.26 12.91 2.05
CA GLU A 79 12.67 13.62 3.27
C GLU A 79 12.44 12.78 4.55
N ASP A 80 11.67 11.69 4.45
CA ASP A 80 11.42 10.66 5.47
C ASP A 80 12.20 9.33 5.23
N MET A 81 13.04 9.20 4.17
CA MET A 81 14.16 8.25 3.93
C MET A 81 14.51 8.05 2.42
N ASP A 82 15.75 7.63 2.12
CA ASP A 82 16.38 7.65 0.78
C ASP A 82 15.86 6.63 -0.29
N ALA A 83 15.03 7.15 -1.21
CA ALA A 83 15.11 6.97 -2.68
C ALA A 83 14.55 5.73 -3.48
N ILE A 84 14.14 6.07 -4.73
CA ILE A 84 13.91 5.26 -5.96
C ILE A 84 12.56 4.50 -6.12
N LEU A 85 11.81 4.78 -7.21
CA LEU A 85 10.67 3.97 -7.69
C LEU A 85 10.36 4.17 -9.19
N CYS A 86 9.85 3.16 -9.91
CA CYS A 86 9.66 3.11 -11.38
C CYS A 86 8.27 2.49 -11.74
N PHE A 87 7.61 2.64 -12.91
CA PHE A 87 7.74 3.35 -14.21
C PHE A 87 6.30 3.52 -14.77
N VAL A 88 5.86 4.63 -15.39
CA VAL A 88 6.00 5.06 -16.81
C VAL A 88 6.08 6.59 -16.92
N GLY A 89 6.98 7.18 -17.72
CA GLY A 89 7.28 8.63 -17.74
C GLY A 89 8.03 9.10 -16.48
N LEU A 90 7.69 8.47 -15.37
CA LEU A 90 8.45 8.33 -14.14
C LEU A 90 9.94 7.96 -14.36
N LYS A 91 10.35 7.19 -15.40
CA LYS A 91 11.80 6.98 -15.66
C LYS A 91 12.46 8.32 -15.95
N GLU A 92 11.88 9.08 -16.86
CA GLU A 92 12.41 10.34 -17.34
C GLU A 92 12.47 11.34 -16.17
N TYR A 93 11.46 11.34 -15.29
CA TYR A 93 11.46 12.16 -14.08
C TYR A 93 12.42 11.70 -12.98
N ILE A 94 12.65 10.39 -12.77
CA ILE A 94 13.75 9.89 -11.92
C ILE A 94 15.07 10.39 -12.49
N VAL A 95 15.28 10.23 -13.80
CA VAL A 95 16.53 10.61 -14.46
C VAL A 95 16.77 12.12 -14.34
N ASP A 96 15.74 12.95 -14.49
CA ASP A 96 15.87 14.40 -14.31
C ASP A 96 16.04 14.81 -12.83
N TYR A 97 15.39 14.13 -11.87
CA TYR A 97 15.63 14.28 -10.44
C TYR A 97 17.06 13.87 -10.04
N LEU A 98 17.57 12.75 -10.55
CA LEU A 98 18.93 12.29 -10.30
C LEU A 98 19.96 13.24 -10.94
N LYS A 99 19.66 13.85 -12.10
CA LYS A 99 20.50 14.89 -12.71
C LYS A 99 20.51 16.17 -11.87
N SER A 100 19.37 16.66 -11.38
CA SER A 100 19.32 17.90 -10.59
C SER A 100 20.09 17.80 -9.27
N HIS A 101 20.19 16.59 -8.71
CA HIS A 101 21.02 16.26 -7.55
C HIS A 101 22.45 15.79 -7.88
N ASN A 102 22.87 15.86 -9.15
CA ASN A 102 24.18 15.39 -9.66
C ASN A 102 24.52 13.93 -9.27
N HIS A 103 23.52 13.08 -9.09
CA HIS A 103 23.68 11.74 -8.54
C HIS A 103 24.34 10.78 -9.55
N PRO A 104 25.40 10.03 -9.16
CA PRO A 104 26.26 9.31 -10.12
C PRO A 104 25.56 8.19 -10.91
N LYS A 105 24.40 7.69 -10.45
CA LYS A 105 23.62 6.69 -11.21
C LYS A 105 22.71 7.31 -12.29
N ALA A 106 22.61 8.64 -12.41
CA ALA A 106 21.69 9.29 -13.36
C ALA A 106 21.89 8.79 -14.81
N GLU A 107 23.15 8.67 -15.25
CA GLU A 107 23.50 8.23 -16.61
C GLU A 107 23.41 6.71 -16.80
N MET A 108 23.43 5.94 -15.72
CA MET A 108 23.06 4.53 -15.77
C MET A 108 21.53 4.40 -15.99
N PHE A 109 20.73 5.14 -15.23
CA PHE A 109 19.27 5.11 -15.32
C PHE A 109 18.73 5.69 -16.64
N SER A 110 19.40 6.66 -17.26
CA SER A 110 19.04 7.16 -18.60
C SER A 110 19.06 6.04 -19.66
N HIS A 111 20.01 5.10 -19.55
CA HIS A 111 20.18 3.97 -20.45
C HIS A 111 19.42 2.70 -20.05
N VAL A 112 19.00 2.54 -18.79
CA VAL A 112 18.19 1.38 -18.35
C VAL A 112 16.87 1.35 -19.12
N MET A 113 16.63 0.24 -19.82
CA MET A 113 15.31 -0.07 -20.38
C MET A 113 14.44 -0.74 -19.31
N PRO A 114 13.23 -0.23 -19.03
CA PRO A 114 12.33 -0.84 -18.06
C PRO A 114 11.81 -2.19 -18.58
N HIS A 115 11.62 -3.14 -17.68
CA HIS A 115 11.00 -4.43 -17.99
C HIS A 115 9.79 -4.65 -17.08
N ARG A 116 8.61 -4.85 -17.67
CA ARG A 116 7.39 -5.22 -16.95
C ARG A 116 7.48 -6.71 -16.58
N LEU A 117 7.41 -7.02 -15.29
CA LEU A 117 7.40 -8.41 -14.81
C LEU A 117 6.11 -9.13 -15.20
N GLU A 118 6.24 -10.22 -15.96
CA GLU A 118 5.14 -11.04 -16.46
C GLU A 118 4.63 -12.00 -15.38
N MET A 119 3.93 -11.46 -14.39
CA MET A 119 3.42 -12.20 -13.23
C MET A 119 2.37 -13.26 -13.61
N PRO A 120 2.43 -14.51 -13.09
CA PRO A 120 1.47 -15.57 -13.38
C PRO A 120 0.14 -15.44 -12.60
N TRP A 121 0.13 -14.64 -11.53
CA TRP A 121 -1.06 -14.38 -10.69
C TRP A 121 -1.87 -13.16 -11.16
N ARG A 122 -1.66 -12.66 -12.38
CA ARG A 122 -2.45 -11.56 -12.94
C ARG A 122 -3.92 -11.96 -13.04
N THR A 123 -4.80 -11.01 -12.75
CA THR A 123 -6.25 -11.08 -12.89
C THR A 123 -6.72 -10.27 -14.10
N ILE A 124 -7.87 -10.63 -14.67
CA ILE A 124 -8.52 -9.89 -15.75
C ILE A 124 -9.64 -9.01 -15.16
N ASN A 125 -9.56 -7.69 -15.40
CA ASN A 125 -10.57 -6.69 -15.03
C ASN A 125 -10.92 -6.55 -13.52
N ASN A 126 -10.14 -7.13 -12.60
CA ASN A 126 -10.30 -6.90 -11.16
C ASN A 126 -9.67 -5.55 -10.74
N SER A 127 -10.50 -4.50 -10.64
CA SER A 127 -10.13 -3.23 -9.99
C SER A 127 -10.18 -3.31 -8.46
N ILE A 128 -11.12 -4.07 -7.90
CA ILE A 128 -11.44 -4.16 -6.47
C ILE A 128 -10.22 -4.58 -5.63
N ASP A 129 -9.44 -5.56 -6.07
CA ASP A 129 -8.26 -6.07 -5.38
C ASP A 129 -6.93 -5.49 -5.87
N CYS A 130 -6.93 -4.52 -6.80
CA CYS A 130 -5.67 -3.99 -7.35
C CYS A 130 -4.75 -3.43 -6.24
N GLY A 131 -5.31 -2.73 -5.25
CA GLY A 131 -4.60 -2.27 -4.05
C GLY A 131 -4.09 -3.42 -3.16
N MET A 132 -4.80 -4.55 -3.09
CA MET A 132 -4.37 -5.74 -2.34
C MET A 132 -3.17 -6.43 -2.98
N PHE A 133 -3.13 -6.51 -4.32
CA PHE A 133 -1.95 -6.93 -5.05
C PHE A 133 -0.78 -5.95 -4.81
N THR A 134 -1.01 -4.64 -4.96
CA THR A 134 0.01 -3.59 -4.70
C THR A 134 0.61 -3.70 -3.29
N MET A 135 -0.22 -3.74 -2.24
CA MET A 135 0.24 -3.89 -0.85
C MET A 135 1.05 -5.19 -0.64
N ARG A 136 0.69 -6.29 -1.31
CA ARG A 136 1.44 -7.56 -1.25
C ARG A 136 2.74 -7.51 -2.04
N HIS A 137 2.78 -6.81 -3.17
CA HIS A 137 4.01 -6.61 -3.95
C HIS A 137 4.99 -5.74 -3.17
N MET A 138 4.52 -4.67 -2.53
CA MET A 138 5.33 -3.88 -1.58
C MET A 138 5.88 -4.76 -0.45
N GLU A 139 5.05 -5.57 0.21
CA GLU A 139 5.50 -6.43 1.32
C GLU A 139 6.58 -7.47 0.91
N THR A 140 6.52 -7.99 -0.32
CA THR A 140 7.27 -9.20 -0.71
C THR A 140 8.29 -9.04 -1.84
N TYR A 141 8.33 -7.90 -2.52
CA TYR A 141 9.34 -7.64 -3.53
C TYR A 141 10.65 -7.19 -2.87
N MET A 142 11.74 -7.83 -3.28
CA MET A 142 13.10 -7.64 -2.74
C MET A 142 14.08 -7.22 -3.85
N GLY A 143 13.56 -6.74 -4.99
CA GLY A 143 14.30 -6.69 -6.25
C GLY A 143 14.40 -8.08 -6.91
N GLY A 144 15.30 -8.19 -7.88
CA GLY A 144 15.55 -9.44 -8.62
C GLY A 144 14.61 -9.69 -9.80
N SER A 145 14.64 -10.92 -10.30
CA SER A 145 13.85 -11.38 -11.44
C SER A 145 12.48 -11.94 -11.05
N MET A 146 11.63 -12.19 -12.05
CA MET A 146 10.33 -12.85 -11.87
C MET A 146 10.42 -14.23 -11.19
N ASN A 147 11.55 -14.94 -11.33
CA ASN A 147 11.78 -16.25 -10.70
C ASN A 147 12.09 -16.13 -9.19
N GLU A 148 12.57 -14.98 -8.74
CA GLU A 148 12.91 -14.69 -7.35
C GLU A 148 11.72 -14.06 -6.60
N PHE A 149 10.84 -13.35 -7.32
CA PHE A 149 9.69 -12.66 -6.75
C PHE A 149 8.58 -13.62 -6.26
N LYS A 150 8.65 -13.99 -4.98
CA LYS A 150 7.73 -14.93 -4.33
C LYS A 150 6.57 -14.23 -3.61
N ALA A 151 5.71 -13.54 -4.37
CA ALA A 151 4.49 -12.93 -3.82
C ALA A 151 3.55 -13.94 -3.15
N GLY A 152 3.61 -15.22 -3.54
CA GLY A 152 2.88 -16.32 -2.90
C GLY A 152 1.42 -16.49 -3.34
N PHE A 153 0.96 -15.68 -4.28
CA PHE A 153 -0.34 -15.85 -4.93
C PHE A 153 -0.38 -17.11 -5.81
N LYS A 154 -1.58 -17.71 -5.92
CA LYS A 154 -1.94 -18.61 -7.02
C LYS A 154 -2.37 -17.81 -8.26
N ASN A 155 -2.58 -18.51 -9.37
CA ASN A 155 -3.23 -17.95 -10.56
C ASN A 155 -4.69 -17.60 -10.25
N GLU A 156 -5.28 -16.70 -11.03
CA GLU A 156 -6.69 -16.27 -10.94
C GLU A 156 -7.64 -17.47 -10.81
N SER A 157 -8.30 -17.58 -9.65
CA SER A 157 -9.10 -18.72 -9.22
C SER A 157 -9.74 -18.45 -7.86
N SER A 158 -10.74 -19.24 -7.48
CA SER A 158 -11.32 -19.19 -6.12
C SER A 158 -10.29 -19.40 -5.00
N THR A 159 -9.16 -20.06 -5.27
CA THR A 159 -8.05 -20.17 -4.30
C THR A 159 -7.29 -18.85 -4.14
N GLN A 160 -7.22 -18.02 -5.19
CA GLN A 160 -6.64 -16.68 -5.12
C GLN A 160 -7.58 -15.71 -4.37
N ASP A 161 -8.89 -15.78 -4.61
CA ASP A 161 -9.90 -15.02 -3.84
C ASP A 161 -9.75 -15.32 -2.33
N ASP A 162 -9.63 -16.62 -2.01
CA ASP A 162 -9.43 -17.13 -0.66
C ASP A 162 -8.06 -16.72 -0.06
N GLN A 163 -7.08 -16.31 -0.87
CA GLN A 163 -5.83 -15.66 -0.43
C GLN A 163 -6.03 -14.14 -0.22
N LEU A 164 -6.77 -13.46 -1.10
CA LEU A 164 -7.06 -12.03 -1.02
C LEU A 164 -7.87 -11.69 0.24
N VAL A 165 -8.89 -12.48 0.59
CA VAL A 165 -9.65 -12.34 1.86
C VAL A 165 -8.74 -12.46 3.09
N LYS A 166 -7.81 -13.42 3.08
CA LYS A 166 -6.86 -13.66 4.18
C LYS A 166 -5.83 -12.53 4.27
N LEU A 167 -5.34 -12.01 3.14
CA LEU A 167 -4.45 -10.85 3.12
C LEU A 167 -5.15 -9.56 3.57
N ARG A 168 -6.40 -9.32 3.15
CA ARG A 168 -7.22 -8.17 3.61
C ARG A 168 -7.31 -8.17 5.14
N THR A 169 -7.58 -9.33 5.74
CA THR A 169 -7.63 -9.52 7.20
C THR A 169 -6.24 -9.32 7.85
N LYS A 170 -5.19 -9.90 7.27
CA LYS A 170 -3.79 -9.76 7.75
C LYS A 170 -3.35 -8.29 7.80
N TYR A 171 -3.60 -7.54 6.73
CA TYR A 171 -3.15 -6.15 6.62
C TYR A 171 -3.97 -5.22 7.51
N LEU A 172 -5.29 -5.39 7.58
CA LEU A 172 -6.12 -4.68 8.55
C LEU A 172 -5.59 -4.90 9.97
N TYR A 173 -5.33 -6.16 10.36
CA TYR A 173 -4.76 -6.48 11.68
C TYR A 173 -3.40 -5.83 11.90
N LYS A 174 -2.46 -5.93 10.94
CA LYS A 174 -1.12 -5.31 11.09
C LYS A 174 -1.25 -3.80 11.24
N ILE A 175 -2.02 -3.11 10.38
CA ILE A 175 -2.17 -1.65 10.43
C ILE A 175 -2.76 -1.20 11.76
N VAL A 176 -3.87 -1.80 12.23
CA VAL A 176 -4.51 -1.34 13.48
C VAL A 176 -3.72 -1.67 14.74
N THR A 177 -2.80 -2.65 14.69
CA THR A 177 -1.91 -3.00 15.82
C THR A 177 -0.48 -2.47 15.69
N HIS A 178 -0.14 -1.81 14.58
CA HIS A 178 1.19 -1.26 14.35
C HIS A 178 1.49 -0.10 15.32
N GLU A 179 2.75 0.06 15.72
CA GLU A 179 3.15 1.19 16.59
C GLU A 179 3.05 2.56 15.90
N TYR A 180 3.05 2.60 14.56
CA TYR A 180 2.73 3.80 13.80
C TYR A 180 1.27 4.26 13.97
N ASN A 181 0.36 3.34 14.31
CA ASN A 181 -1.02 3.69 14.63
C ASN A 181 -1.08 4.35 16.03
N VAL A 182 -1.25 5.67 16.05
CA VAL A 182 -1.43 6.50 17.26
C VAL A 182 -2.69 6.16 18.09
N GLN A 183 -3.46 5.14 17.70
CA GLN A 183 -4.61 4.59 18.42
C GLN A 183 -4.47 3.08 18.72
N LYS A 184 -3.28 2.49 18.53
CA LYS A 184 -2.95 1.08 18.83
C LYS A 184 -3.44 0.65 20.21
N ASP A 185 -3.09 1.39 21.25
CA ASP A 185 -3.38 0.99 22.63
C ASP A 185 -4.89 1.03 22.93
N TYR A 186 -5.63 1.96 22.32
CA TYR A 186 -7.09 1.98 22.37
C TYR A 186 -7.70 0.76 21.64
N VAL A 187 -7.17 0.40 20.47
CA VAL A 187 -7.61 -0.80 19.73
C VAL A 187 -7.36 -2.06 20.56
N LEU A 188 -6.16 -2.21 21.13
CA LEU A 188 -5.80 -3.35 21.99
C LEU A 188 -6.67 -3.41 23.26
N GLN A 189 -6.91 -2.27 23.92
CA GLN A 189 -7.85 -2.19 25.04
C GLN A 189 -9.26 -2.69 24.65
N LYS A 190 -9.76 -2.31 23.46
CA LYS A 190 -11.08 -2.77 22.99
C LYS A 190 -11.10 -4.25 22.60
N VAL A 191 -9.99 -4.81 22.13
CA VAL A 191 -9.82 -6.26 21.96
C VAL A 191 -9.86 -6.98 23.32
N ASP A 192 -9.20 -6.47 24.35
CA ASP A 192 -9.22 -7.06 25.70
C ASP A 192 -10.57 -6.91 26.42
N GLU A 193 -11.26 -5.78 26.24
CA GLU A 193 -12.66 -5.61 26.68
C GLU A 193 -13.58 -6.62 25.99
N PHE A 194 -13.45 -6.81 24.67
CA PHE A 194 -14.23 -7.79 23.92
C PHE A 194 -13.92 -9.24 24.32
N HIS A 195 -12.67 -9.58 24.61
CA HIS A 195 -12.31 -10.93 25.05
C HIS A 195 -12.93 -11.34 26.39
N LYS A 196 -13.22 -10.39 27.28
CA LYS A 196 -13.89 -10.62 28.58
C LYS A 196 -15.37 -10.96 28.45
N ILE A 197 -15.99 -10.73 27.28
CA ILE A 197 -17.40 -11.02 27.03
C ILE A 197 -17.60 -12.53 26.82
N PRO A 198 -18.61 -13.17 27.45
CA PRO A 198 -18.97 -14.57 27.24
C PRO A 198 -19.15 -14.93 25.75
N SER A 199 -18.62 -16.08 25.31
CA SER A 199 -18.47 -16.33 23.86
C SER A 199 -19.79 -16.36 23.08
N ARG A 200 -20.92 -16.75 23.70
CA ARG A 200 -22.26 -16.67 23.08
C ARG A 200 -22.65 -15.23 22.75
N GLN A 201 -22.39 -14.29 23.67
CA GLN A 201 -22.66 -12.87 23.48
C GLN A 201 -21.70 -12.26 22.45
N ARG A 202 -20.42 -12.65 22.43
CA ARG A 202 -19.47 -12.27 21.38
C ARG A 202 -19.96 -12.66 19.98
N SER A 203 -20.45 -13.89 19.80
CA SER A 203 -21.02 -14.33 18.52
C SER A 203 -22.23 -13.50 18.08
N GLN A 204 -23.10 -13.10 19.03
CA GLN A 204 -24.24 -12.21 18.74
C GLN A 204 -23.78 -10.81 18.35
N LEU A 205 -22.82 -10.23 19.07
CA LEU A 205 -22.24 -8.91 18.76
C LEU A 205 -21.53 -8.91 17.39
N LEU A 206 -20.84 -10.00 17.02
CA LEU A 206 -20.20 -10.14 15.71
C LEU A 206 -21.21 -10.28 14.57
N ALA A 207 -22.34 -10.96 14.78
CA ALA A 207 -23.43 -11.02 13.80
C ALA A 207 -24.04 -9.64 13.55
N ILE A 208 -24.41 -8.93 14.63
CA ILE A 208 -24.95 -7.56 14.57
C ILE A 208 -23.95 -6.60 13.91
N ALA A 209 -22.65 -6.70 14.26
CA ALA A 209 -21.61 -5.89 13.63
C ALA A 209 -21.45 -6.20 12.14
N LYS A 210 -21.54 -7.47 11.72
CA LYS A 210 -21.52 -7.86 10.30
C LYS A 210 -22.68 -7.22 9.55
N GLU A 211 -23.91 -7.37 10.06
CA GLU A 211 -25.13 -6.77 9.47
C GLU A 211 -25.02 -5.25 9.36
N GLN A 212 -24.58 -4.57 10.43
CA GLN A 212 -24.37 -3.12 10.44
C GLN A 212 -23.29 -2.65 9.46
N ILE A 213 -22.29 -3.48 9.13
CA ILE A 213 -21.30 -3.11 8.11
C ILE A 213 -21.87 -3.30 6.70
N HIS A 214 -22.70 -4.33 6.46
CA HIS A 214 -23.33 -4.54 5.15
C HIS A 214 -24.30 -3.40 4.81
N MET A 215 -25.23 -3.05 5.72
CA MET A 215 -26.13 -1.90 5.51
C MET A 215 -25.36 -0.62 5.17
N ARG A 216 -24.26 -0.35 5.89
CA ARG A 216 -23.39 0.81 5.65
C ARG A 216 -22.51 0.70 4.40
N LEU A 217 -22.50 -0.43 3.70
CA LEU A 217 -21.89 -0.59 2.37
C LEU A 217 -22.93 -0.38 1.28
N ASP A 218 -24.15 -0.90 1.49
CA ASP A 218 -25.31 -0.66 0.62
C ASP A 218 -25.67 0.84 0.59
N ASP A 219 -25.50 1.57 1.71
CA ASP A 219 -25.62 3.04 1.81
C ASP A 219 -24.58 3.83 0.95
N LEU A 220 -23.63 3.17 0.29
CA LEU A 220 -22.51 3.77 -0.45
C LEU A 220 -22.40 3.33 -1.92
N SER A 221 -23.37 2.57 -2.44
CA SER A 221 -23.41 2.06 -3.82
C SER A 221 -24.50 2.71 -4.67
#